data_AF-A0A7J6QP98-F1
#
_entry.id   AF-A0A7J6QP98-F1
#
_cell.length_a   1.000
_cell.length_b   1.000
_cell.length_c   1.000
_cell.angle_alpha   90.00
_cell.angle_beta   90.00
_cell.angle_gamma   90.00
#
_symmetry.space_group_name_H-M   'P 1'
#
loop_
_entity.id
_entity.type
_entity.pdbx_description
1 polymer ?
#
loop_
_entity_poly.entity_id
_entity_poly.type
_entity_poly.pdbx_seq_one_letter_code
_entity_poly.pdbx_strand_id
1 'polypeptide(L)'
;MLKPYFMEDVPEFNTNEFVDKIIANATAAGVDPNTVLLRIPTTANSSPANDASYASAILVFLGDPKGKGAVPISGGRQLYFFSQPRAIEKLEYVKEHGLYGLMLDPRSTRGADLNVSDSRSLFYAITTANL
;
A
#
# COMPACT_ATOMS: atom_id res chain seq x y z
N MET A 1 25.42 -10.43 5.53
CA MET A 1 24.51 -9.44 6.14
C MET A 1 23.54 -9.00 5.04
N LEU A 2 22.31 -9.49 5.03
CA LEU A 2 21.31 -9.13 4.02
C LEU A 2 20.90 -7.67 4.25
N LYS A 3 21.21 -6.78 3.29
CA LYS A 3 20.65 -5.43 3.29
C LYS A 3 19.16 -5.55 2.96
N PRO A 4 18.25 -4.91 3.70
CA PRO A 4 16.87 -4.81 3.28
C PRO A 4 16.80 -4.15 1.90
N TYR A 5 16.09 -4.80 0.98
CA TYR A 5 15.87 -4.29 -0.36
C TYR A 5 14.76 -3.24 -0.29
N PHE A 6 15.15 -1.96 -0.28
CA PHE A 6 14.21 -0.84 -0.38
C PHE A 6 14.01 -0.52 -1.86
N MET A 7 12.85 -0.90 -2.39
CA MET A 7 12.46 -0.55 -3.75
C MET A 7 11.65 0.75 -3.68
N GLU A 8 12.19 1.83 -4.26
CA GLU A 8 11.65 3.19 -4.21
C GLU A 8 10.57 3.48 -5.27
N ASP A 9 10.35 2.57 -6.22
CA ASP A 9 9.41 2.81 -7.32
C ASP A 9 7.96 2.49 -6.94
N VAL A 10 7.20 3.55 -6.63
CA VAL A 10 5.75 3.53 -6.42
C VAL A 10 4.95 2.83 -7.55
N PRO A 11 5.38 2.83 -8.83
CA PRO A 11 4.70 2.09 -9.90
C PRO A 11 4.71 0.56 -9.70
N GLU A 12 5.83 -0.04 -9.25
CA GLU A 12 5.91 -1.50 -9.02
C GLU A 12 5.17 -1.93 -7.75
N PHE A 13 5.00 -1.03 -6.78
CA PHE A 13 4.20 -1.31 -5.59
C PHE A 13 2.72 -1.56 -5.93
N ASN A 14 2.27 -1.03 -7.07
CA ASN A 14 0.96 -1.28 -7.64
C ASN A 14 0.92 -2.51 -8.58
N THR A 15 1.95 -3.35 -8.71
CA THR A 15 1.92 -4.60 -9.50
C THR A 15 1.98 -5.85 -8.62
N ASN A 16 1.49 -6.99 -9.11
CA ASN A 16 1.50 -8.27 -8.36
C ASN A 16 2.91 -8.83 -8.18
N GLU A 17 3.84 -8.45 -9.06
CA GLU A 17 5.25 -8.84 -9.01
C GLU A 17 5.92 -8.54 -7.66
N PHE A 18 5.51 -7.47 -6.97
CA PHE A 18 6.04 -7.16 -5.64
C PHE A 18 5.69 -8.25 -4.60
N VAL A 19 4.49 -8.83 -4.69
CA VAL A 19 4.04 -9.89 -3.80
C VAL A 19 4.76 -11.20 -4.14
N ASP A 20 4.93 -11.49 -5.43
CA ASP A 20 5.67 -12.67 -5.89
C ASP A 20 7.12 -12.66 -5.38
N LYS A 21 7.78 -11.49 -5.45
CA LYS A 21 9.13 -11.28 -4.89
C LYS A 21 9.16 -11.55 -3.38
N ILE A 22 8.15 -11.13 -2.62
CA ILE A 22 8.06 -11.40 -1.17
C ILE A 22 7.88 -12.89 -0.89
N ILE A 23 6.98 -13.56 -1.61
CA ILE A 23 6.77 -15.02 -1.48
C ILE A 23 8.06 -15.78 -1.77
N ALA A 24 8.73 -15.45 -2.88
CA ALA A 24 9.98 -16.08 -3.27
C ALA A 24 11.07 -15.90 -2.21
N ASN A 25 11.20 -14.69 -1.65
CA ASN A 25 12.18 -14.41 -0.60
C ASN A 25 11.86 -15.13 0.72
N ALA A 26 10.59 -15.17 1.14
CA ALA A 26 10.17 -15.91 2.32
C ALA A 26 10.44 -17.41 2.18
N THR A 27 10.09 -17.97 1.02
CA THR A 27 10.32 -19.38 0.68
C THR A 27 11.82 -19.70 0.68
N ALA A 28 12.64 -18.85 0.06
CA ALA A 28 14.09 -19.03 0.04
C ALA A 28 14.74 -18.93 1.44
N ALA A 29 14.11 -18.21 2.36
CA ALA A 29 14.52 -18.11 3.76
C ALA A 29 13.98 -19.24 4.65
N GLY A 30 13.20 -20.18 4.11
CA GLY A 30 12.56 -21.25 4.88
C GLY A 30 11.43 -20.76 5.80
N VAL A 31 10.87 -19.58 5.54
CA VAL A 31 9.74 -19.02 6.27
C VAL A 31 8.45 -19.57 5.66
N ASP A 32 7.55 -20.07 6.50
CA ASP A 32 6.21 -20.47 6.08
C ASP A 32 5.43 -19.24 5.59
N PRO A 33 4.99 -19.18 4.32
CA PRO A 33 4.23 -18.05 3.78
C PRO A 33 3.00 -17.70 4.63
N ASN A 34 2.37 -18.67 5.30
CA ASN A 34 1.19 -18.44 6.14
C ASN A 34 1.50 -17.61 7.41
N THR A 35 2.76 -17.27 7.66
CA THR A 35 3.20 -16.38 8.75
C THR A 35 3.57 -14.98 8.25
N VAL A 36 3.52 -14.75 6.93
CA VAL A 36 4.00 -13.52 6.29
C VAL A 36 2.84 -12.56 6.08
N LEU A 37 3.00 -11.33 6.60
CA LEU A 37 2.13 -10.19 6.32
C LEU A 37 2.72 -9.33 5.20
N LEU A 38 1.93 -9.08 4.15
CA LEU A 38 2.28 -8.07 3.15
C LEU A 38 2.01 -6.67 3.71
N ARG A 39 3.03 -5.82 3.70
CA ARG A 39 2.90 -4.42 4.13
C ARG A 39 2.34 -3.55 3.00
N ILE A 40 1.26 -2.83 3.29
CA ILE A 40 0.69 -1.79 2.43
C ILE A 40 0.98 -0.42 3.06
N PRO A 41 1.70 0.47 2.37
CA PRO A 41 2.02 1.79 2.90
C PRO A 41 0.77 2.67 2.92
N THR A 42 0.53 3.31 4.05
CA THR A 42 -0.46 4.41 4.20
C THR A 42 0.20 5.78 3.97
N THR A 43 1.35 5.79 3.30
CA THR A 43 2.10 6.97 2.89
C THR A 43 1.90 7.20 1.40
N ALA A 44 1.70 8.46 1.02
CA ALA A 44 1.60 8.92 -0.34
C ALA A 44 2.90 9.64 -0.72
N ASN A 45 3.51 9.29 -1.84
CA ASN A 45 4.85 9.74 -2.22
C ASN A 45 4.80 10.56 -3.51
N SER A 46 5.48 11.70 -3.54
CA SER A 46 5.64 12.51 -4.76
C SER A 46 7.09 12.66 -5.21
N SER A 47 8.04 12.25 -4.36
CA SER A 47 9.50 12.30 -4.53
C SER A 47 10.16 11.70 -3.26
N PRO A 48 11.42 11.22 -3.29
CA PRO A 48 12.13 10.66 -2.10
C PRO A 48 12.22 11.56 -0.86
N ALA A 49 11.78 12.83 -0.94
CA ALA A 49 11.78 13.79 0.16
C ALA A 49 10.40 14.40 0.48
N ASN A 50 9.34 14.00 -0.22
CA ASN A 50 7.99 14.56 -0.07
C ASN A 50 6.96 13.46 0.13
N ASP A 51 6.92 12.98 1.36
CA ASP A 51 5.94 12.02 1.85
C ASP A 51 4.75 12.78 2.46
N ALA A 52 3.56 12.47 1.99
CA ALA A 52 2.29 12.86 2.59
C ALA A 52 1.58 11.63 3.16
N SER A 53 0.58 11.85 3.99
CA SER A 53 -0.28 10.76 4.45
C SER A 53 -1.27 10.35 3.35
N TYR A 54 -1.77 9.12 3.39
CA TYR A 54 -2.93 8.74 2.58
C TYR A 54 -4.11 9.70 2.86
N ALA A 55 -4.37 10.01 4.14
CA ALA A 55 -5.40 10.97 4.51
C ALA A 55 -5.20 12.35 3.84
N SER A 56 -3.97 12.82 3.68
CA SER A 56 -3.63 14.08 3.01
C SER A 56 -3.86 13.98 1.51
N ALA A 57 -3.48 12.86 0.89
CA ALA A 57 -3.78 12.62 -0.52
C ALA A 57 -5.29 12.76 -0.80
N ILE A 58 -6.14 12.24 0.09
CA ILE A 58 -7.60 12.29 -0.08
C ILE A 58 -8.21 13.64 0.36
N LEU A 59 -7.87 14.15 1.55
CA LEU A 59 -8.54 15.32 2.14
C LEU A 59 -7.98 16.66 1.68
N VAL A 60 -6.67 16.72 1.45
CA VAL A 60 -5.98 17.99 1.11
C VAL A 60 -5.81 18.11 -0.39
N PHE A 61 -5.33 17.05 -1.03
CA PHE A 61 -5.08 17.04 -2.47
C PHE A 61 -6.29 16.57 -3.30
N LEU A 62 -7.37 16.14 -2.65
CA LEU A 62 -8.63 15.72 -3.29
C LEU A 62 -8.43 14.53 -4.24
N GLY A 63 -7.50 13.63 -3.91
CA GLY A 63 -7.31 12.38 -4.62
C GLY A 63 -8.54 11.49 -4.51
N ASP A 64 -8.92 10.84 -5.61
CA ASP A 64 -9.98 9.85 -5.62
C ASP A 64 -9.48 8.54 -4.98
N PRO A 65 -10.00 8.12 -3.82
CA PRO A 65 -9.58 6.88 -3.17
C PRO A 65 -9.90 5.63 -4.02
N LYS A 66 -10.88 5.72 -4.94
CA LYS A 66 -11.26 4.66 -5.89
C LYS A 66 -10.59 4.80 -7.25
N GLY A 67 -9.78 5.84 -7.43
CA GLY A 67 -9.08 6.13 -8.68
C GLY A 67 -7.80 5.31 -8.86
N LYS A 68 -6.90 5.82 -9.70
CA LYS A 68 -5.65 5.16 -10.08
C LYS A 68 -4.52 5.26 -9.04
N GLY A 69 -4.79 5.81 -7.85
CA GLY A 69 -3.76 6.01 -6.82
C GLY A 69 -2.77 7.13 -7.16
N ALA A 70 -3.23 8.16 -7.87
CA ALA A 70 -2.41 9.32 -8.20
C ALA A 70 -3.27 10.58 -8.18
N VAL A 71 -2.70 11.68 -7.69
CA VAL A 71 -3.33 13.00 -7.67
C VAL A 71 -2.33 14.08 -8.07
N PRO A 72 -2.67 15.01 -8.97
CA PRO A 72 -1.77 16.09 -9.37
C PRO A 72 -1.52 17.04 -8.19
N ILE A 73 -0.27 17.50 -8.07
CA ILE A 73 0.14 18.51 -7.11
C ILE A 73 0.88 19.65 -7.82
N SER A 74 1.13 20.75 -7.12
CA SER A 74 1.78 21.95 -7.67
C SER A 74 3.14 21.64 -8.35
N GLY A 75 3.41 22.33 -9.47
CA GLY A 75 4.66 22.21 -10.22
C GLY A 75 4.69 21.03 -11.20
N GLY A 76 3.52 20.55 -11.66
CA GLY A 76 3.43 19.46 -12.65
C GLY A 76 3.79 18.08 -12.09
N ARG A 77 3.89 17.95 -10.77
CA ARG A 77 4.22 16.70 -10.08
C ARG A 77 2.95 15.91 -9.75
N GLN A 78 3.11 14.63 -9.45
CA GLN A 78 2.04 13.78 -8.96
C GLN A 78 2.39 13.24 -7.58
N LEU A 79 1.38 13.14 -6.72
CA LEU A 79 1.43 12.41 -5.47
C LEU A 79 0.78 11.05 -5.70
N TYR A 80 1.53 9.99 -5.48
CA TYR A 80 1.09 8.60 -5.67
C TYR A 80 0.76 7.98 -4.32
N PHE A 81 -0.35 7.25 -4.25
CA PHE A 81 -0.85 6.61 -3.05
C PHE A 81 -1.52 5.28 -3.37
N PHE A 82 -1.70 4.42 -2.37
CA PHE A 82 -2.38 3.14 -2.57
C PHE A 82 -3.88 3.36 -2.75
N SER A 83 -4.50 2.93 -3.85
CA SER A 83 -5.95 3.09 -4.04
C SER A 83 -6.74 1.97 -3.35
N GLN A 84 -8.01 2.21 -3.04
CA GLN A 84 -8.90 1.22 -2.42
C GLN A 84 -9.09 -0.03 -3.30
N PRO A 85 -9.37 0.07 -4.62
CA PRO A 85 -9.44 -1.12 -5.48
C PRO A 85 -8.15 -1.93 -5.41
N ARG A 86 -7.00 -1.25 -5.39
CA ARG A 86 -5.72 -1.95 -5.33
C ARG A 86 -5.48 -2.64 -3.99
N ALA A 87 -5.91 -2.04 -2.88
CA ALA A 87 -5.88 -2.67 -1.56
C ALA A 87 -6.69 -3.96 -1.50
N ILE A 88 -7.86 -3.95 -2.15
CA ILE A 88 -8.75 -5.11 -2.23
C ILE A 88 -8.11 -6.20 -3.10
N GLU A 89 -7.68 -5.86 -4.32
CA GLU A 89 -7.00 -6.80 -5.22
C GLU A 89 -5.76 -7.43 -4.56
N LYS A 90 -5.01 -6.65 -3.78
CA LYS A 90 -3.87 -7.18 -3.01
C LYS A 90 -4.29 -8.15 -1.95
N LEU A 91 -5.38 -7.89 -1.23
CA LEU A 91 -5.87 -8.81 -0.21
C LEU A 91 -6.24 -10.16 -0.82
N GLU A 92 -6.93 -10.15 -1.96
CA GLU A 92 -7.28 -11.36 -2.69
C GLU A 92 -6.02 -12.11 -3.13
N TYR A 93 -5.08 -11.40 -3.75
CA TYR A 93 -3.84 -12.00 -4.25
C TYR A 93 -2.99 -12.63 -3.15
N VAL A 94 -2.84 -11.98 -1.97
CA VAL A 94 -2.07 -12.56 -0.86
C VAL A 94 -2.76 -13.81 -0.29
N LYS A 95 -4.09 -13.84 -0.25
CA LYS A 95 -4.85 -15.02 0.18
C LYS A 95 -4.65 -16.18 -0.78
N GLU A 96 -4.75 -15.93 -2.08
CA GLU A 96 -4.53 -16.94 -3.14
C GLU A 96 -3.14 -17.58 -3.05
N HIS A 97 -2.14 -16.81 -2.62
CA HIS A 97 -0.75 -17.26 -2.52
C HIS A 97 -0.34 -17.72 -1.11
N GLY A 98 -1.30 -17.92 -0.21
CA GLY A 98 -1.07 -18.53 1.11
C GLY A 98 -0.37 -17.63 2.12
N LEU A 99 -0.35 -16.31 1.92
CA LEU A 99 0.14 -15.36 2.92
C LEU A 99 -0.85 -15.22 4.08
N TYR A 100 -0.35 -14.81 5.25
CA TYR A 100 -1.19 -14.59 6.43
C TYR A 100 -2.22 -13.46 6.20
N GLY A 101 -1.83 -12.41 5.49
CA GLY A 101 -2.71 -11.28 5.19
C GLY A 101 -1.96 -9.99 4.90
N LEU A 102 -2.64 -8.87 5.16
CA LEU A 102 -2.14 -7.51 4.95
C LEU A 102 -1.91 -6.76 6.26
N MET A 103 -0.92 -5.88 6.27
CA MET A 103 -0.70 -4.89 7.33
C MET A 103 -0.68 -3.49 6.71
N LEU A 104 -1.47 -2.55 7.26
CA LEU A 104 -1.32 -1.14 6.96
C LEU A 104 -0.11 -0.59 7.73
N ASP A 105 0.87 -0.04 7.00
CA ASP A 105 2.14 0.43 7.55
C ASP A 105 2.31 1.95 7.30
N PRO A 106 2.16 2.78 8.34
CA PRO A 106 2.52 4.19 8.28
C PRO A 106 4.06 4.28 8.28
N ARG A 107 4.69 4.26 7.10
CA ARG A 107 6.15 4.35 6.93
C ARG A 107 6.79 5.55 7.66
N SER A 108 6.00 6.52 8.07
CA SER A 108 6.37 7.59 8.99
C SER A 108 5.25 7.85 10.00
N THR A 109 5.53 8.56 11.10
CA THR A 109 4.51 9.05 12.03
C THR A 109 3.46 9.94 11.38
N ARG A 110 3.70 10.37 10.13
CA ARG A 110 2.78 11.14 9.30
C ARG A 110 2.01 10.28 8.30
N GLY A 111 2.30 8.98 8.14
CA GLY A 111 1.66 8.10 7.17
C GLY A 111 0.26 7.63 7.57
N ALA A 112 -0.64 8.52 8.02
CA ALA A 112 -1.97 8.13 8.46
C ALA A 112 -2.91 7.74 7.29
N ASP A 113 -3.71 6.69 7.51
CA ASP A 113 -4.98 6.47 6.81
C ASP A 113 -6.05 7.43 7.35
N LEU A 114 -7.24 7.44 6.74
CA LEU A 114 -8.44 8.04 7.28
C LEU A 114 -8.97 7.25 8.49
N ASN A 115 -9.97 7.82 9.18
CA ASN A 115 -10.66 7.13 10.28
C ASN A 115 -11.21 5.78 9.77
N VAL A 116 -11.16 4.73 10.61
CA VAL A 116 -11.60 3.38 10.28
C VAL A 116 -13.06 3.28 9.84
N SER A 117 -13.91 4.25 10.21
CA SER A 117 -15.31 4.33 9.78
C SER A 117 -15.53 5.21 8.54
N ASP A 118 -14.50 5.86 8.01
CA ASP A 118 -14.60 6.67 6.79
C ASP A 118 -14.62 5.75 5.57
N SER A 119 -15.64 5.84 4.72
CA SER A 119 -15.77 4.98 3.53
C SER A 119 -14.68 5.18 2.49
N ARG A 120 -13.85 6.22 2.64
CA ARG A 120 -12.67 6.51 1.81
C ARG A 120 -11.38 5.94 2.41
N SER A 121 -11.40 5.37 3.61
CA SER A 121 -10.23 4.74 4.25
C SER A 121 -9.80 3.47 3.52
N LEU A 122 -8.50 3.17 3.54
CA LEU A 122 -7.97 1.87 3.11
C LEU A 122 -8.44 0.75 4.05
N PHE A 123 -8.38 0.96 5.36
CA PHE A 123 -8.89 0.02 6.35
C PHE A 123 -10.37 -0.33 6.11
N TYR A 124 -11.22 0.69 5.91
CA TYR A 124 -12.64 0.49 5.63
C TYR A 124 -12.82 -0.34 4.36
N ALA A 125 -12.15 0.00 3.26
CA ALA A 125 -12.26 -0.74 2.01
C ALA A 125 -11.85 -2.22 2.14
N ILE A 126 -10.70 -2.48 2.77
CA ILE A 126 -10.17 -3.85 2.97
C ILE A 126 -11.14 -4.70 3.80
N THR A 127 -11.66 -4.14 4.88
CA THR A 127 -12.51 -4.88 5.84
C THR A 127 -13.93 -5.10 5.34
N THR A 128 -14.45 -4.20 4.50
CA THR A 128 -15.80 -4.31 3.94
C THR A 128 -15.88 -5.05 2.61
N ALA A 129 -14.78 -5.17 1.86
CA ALA A 129 -14.77 -5.91 0.60
C ALA A 129 -14.92 -7.44 0.73
N ASN A 130 -14.82 -7.97 1.96
CA ASN A 130 -14.92 -9.40 2.25
C ASN A 130 -16.17 -9.74 3.09
N LEU A 131 -17.14 -8.83 3.16
CA LEU A 131 -18.48 -9.04 3.71
C LEU A 131 -19.48 -9.17 2.56
#